data_AF-A0A430UGS2-F1
#
_entry.id   AF-A0A430UGS2-F1
#
_cell.length_a   1.000
_cell.length_b   1.000
_cell.length_c   1.000
_cell.angle_alpha   90.00
_cell.angle_beta   90.00
_cell.angle_gamma   90.00
#
_symmetry.space_group_name_H-M   'P 1'
#
loop_
_entity.id
_entity.type
_entity.pdbx_description
1 polymer ?
#
loop_
_entity_poly.entity_id
_entity_poly.type
_entity_poly.pdbx_seq_one_letter_code
_entity_poly.pdbx_strand_id
1 'polypeptide(L)'
;MRKAFKYRLYPTKPQVKDLERTLELCRELYNAALQERRDAYKKAGKSVGLYQQKRYLPQIREELPQYKRVHSQVLQDVLHRVDKAFQGFFQRLKAKKGKAGYPRFKGKGRYDSFTFPQAYETGVKLQEGERRVLLHGIGSVKVKLHRPLEGKIKTATVKREGEHWYIIFITEVDPKPLPPSEEAI
;
A
#
# COMPACT_ATOMS: atom_id res chain seq x y z
N MET A 1 0.08 -0.01 -21.16
CA MET A 1 1.14 0.65 -20.37
C MET A 1 0.60 1.07 -19.00
N ARG A 2 1.39 0.97 -17.92
CA ARG A 2 0.99 1.49 -16.59
C ARG A 2 1.48 2.93 -16.39
N LYS A 3 0.60 3.83 -15.95
CA LYS A 3 0.94 5.21 -15.58
C LYS A 3 0.64 5.48 -14.11
N ALA A 4 1.42 6.35 -13.48
CA ALA A 4 1.21 6.76 -12.09
C ALA A 4 0.76 8.22 -12.02
N PHE A 5 -0.32 8.49 -11.30
CA PHE A 5 -0.91 9.80 -11.09
C PHE A 5 -0.95 10.13 -9.61
N LYS A 6 -0.19 11.15 -9.18
CA LYS A 6 -0.12 11.59 -7.78
C LYS A 6 -0.93 12.87 -7.60
N TYR A 7 -1.88 12.87 -6.68
CA TYR A 7 -2.73 14.02 -6.38
C TYR A 7 -2.71 14.36 -4.90
N ARG A 8 -2.84 15.65 -4.59
CA ARG A 8 -2.91 16.12 -3.20
C ARG A 8 -4.31 15.92 -2.63
N LEU A 9 -4.38 15.35 -1.44
CA LEU A 9 -5.58 15.25 -0.62
C LEU A 9 -5.65 16.42 0.37
N TYR A 10 -6.87 16.84 0.67
CA TYR A 10 -7.18 17.88 1.66
C TYR A 10 -8.16 17.31 2.68
N PRO A 11 -7.69 16.39 3.56
CA PRO A 11 -8.52 15.82 4.61
C PRO A 11 -8.89 16.86 5.67
N THR A 12 -10.07 16.69 6.27
CA THR A 12 -10.47 17.42 7.48
C THR A 12 -9.71 16.91 8.70
N LYS A 13 -9.73 17.64 9.83
CA LYS A 13 -9.04 17.20 11.07
C LYS A 13 -9.45 15.78 11.53
N PRO A 14 -10.75 15.40 11.54
CA PRO A 14 -11.14 14.02 11.83
C PRO A 14 -10.57 13.00 10.83
N GLN A 15 -10.59 13.31 9.54
CA GLN A 15 -10.05 12.42 8.50
C GLN A 15 -8.54 12.23 8.64
N VAL A 16 -7.79 13.27 9.03
CA VAL A 16 -6.35 13.13 9.33
C VAL A 16 -6.15 12.13 10.46
N LYS A 17 -6.93 12.19 11.55
CA LYS A 17 -6.84 11.23 12.65
C LYS A 17 -7.10 9.80 12.19
N ASP A 18 -8.11 9.58 11.35
CA ASP A 18 -8.42 8.26 10.80
C ASP A 18 -7.31 7.74 9.86
N LEU A 19 -6.74 8.63 9.04
CA LEU A 19 -5.62 8.30 8.15
C LEU A 19 -4.35 7.92 8.94
N GLU A 20 -4.01 8.68 9.97
CA GLU A 20 -2.89 8.40 10.87
C GLU A 20 -3.11 7.11 11.64
N ARG A 21 -4.34 6.88 12.15
CA ARG A 21 -4.69 5.63 12.81
C ARG A 21 -4.53 4.43 11.88
N THR A 22 -4.92 4.57 10.62
CA THR A 22 -4.75 3.53 9.60
C THR A 22 -3.27 3.21 9.36
N LEU A 23 -2.41 4.24 9.22
CA LEU A 23 -0.96 4.03 9.09
C LEU A 23 -0.38 3.32 10.31
N GLU A 24 -0.83 3.67 11.51
CA GLU A 24 -0.35 3.07 12.75
C GLU A 24 -0.74 1.60 12.87
N LEU A 25 -1.99 1.24 12.56
CA LEU A 25 -2.43 -0.16 12.51
C LEU A 25 -1.67 -0.96 11.45
N CYS A 26 -1.37 -0.35 10.30
CA CYS A 26 -0.55 -1.00 9.28
C CYS A 26 0.90 -1.22 9.77
N ARG A 27 1.46 -0.27 10.52
CA ARG A 27 2.80 -0.37 11.13
C ARG A 27 2.85 -1.49 12.18
N GLU A 28 1.85 -1.56 13.04
CA GLU A 28 1.69 -2.60 14.07
C GLU A 28 1.62 -3.98 13.43
N LEU A 29 0.74 -4.17 12.44
CA LEU A 29 0.61 -5.44 11.72
C LEU A 29 1.91 -5.82 10.99
N TYR A 30 2.59 -4.86 10.36
CA TYR A 30 3.89 -5.10 9.71
C TYR A 30 4.92 -5.63 10.73
N ASN A 31 5.01 -4.96 11.89
CA ASN A 31 5.98 -5.32 12.91
C ASN A 31 5.65 -6.66 13.56
N ALA A 32 4.38 -6.93 13.86
CA ALA A 32 3.94 -8.21 14.41
C ALA A 32 4.27 -9.37 13.45
N ALA A 33 3.94 -9.22 12.16
CA ALA A 33 4.24 -10.21 11.14
C ALA A 33 5.75 -10.41 10.93
N LEU A 34 6.55 -9.34 11.03
CA LEU A 34 8.01 -9.43 11.01
C LEU A 34 8.55 -10.16 12.24
N GLN A 35 8.01 -9.86 13.43
CA GLN A 35 8.43 -10.49 14.68
C GLN A 35 8.13 -11.99 14.67
N GLU A 36 6.93 -12.39 14.24
CA GLU A 36 6.55 -13.80 14.11
C GLU A 36 7.55 -14.58 13.24
N ARG A 37 7.88 -14.08 12.04
CA ARG A 37 8.86 -14.72 11.15
C ARG A 37 10.25 -14.85 11.80
N ARG A 38 10.68 -13.81 12.52
CA ARG A 38 11.97 -13.80 13.21
C ARG A 38 12.01 -14.81 14.34
N ASP A 39 10.97 -14.83 15.17
CA ASP A 39 10.90 -15.68 16.35
C ASP A 39 10.72 -17.15 15.97
N ALA A 40 9.89 -17.45 14.96
CA ALA A 40 9.72 -18.80 14.44
C ALA A 40 11.05 -19.40 13.93
N TYR A 41 11.83 -18.59 13.21
CA TYR A 41 13.13 -19.03 12.72
C TYR A 41 14.14 -19.15 13.86
N LYS A 42 14.24 -18.16 14.76
CA LYS A 42 15.20 -18.15 15.86
C LYS A 42 14.95 -19.29 16.85
N LYS A 43 13.70 -19.60 17.18
CA LYS A 43 13.33 -20.58 18.22
C LYS A 43 13.21 -22.00 17.67
N ALA A 44 12.74 -22.18 16.44
CA ALA A 44 12.39 -23.48 15.90
C ALA A 44 12.97 -23.77 14.50
N GLY A 45 13.76 -22.85 13.92
CA GLY A 45 14.29 -22.98 12.55
C GLY A 45 13.21 -22.95 11.47
N LYS A 46 11.96 -22.57 11.81
CA LYS A 46 10.82 -22.63 10.90
C LYS A 46 10.66 -21.32 10.13
N SER A 47 10.38 -21.43 8.84
CA SER A 47 10.04 -20.29 7.98
C SER A 47 8.53 -20.09 7.94
N VAL A 48 8.07 -18.89 8.31
CA VAL A 48 6.65 -18.48 8.17
C VAL A 48 6.49 -17.68 6.87
N GLY A 49 5.58 -18.13 6.02
CA GLY A 49 5.33 -17.56 4.70
C GLY A 49 4.13 -16.59 4.64
N LEU A 50 4.02 -15.85 3.55
CA LEU A 50 2.94 -14.89 3.31
C LEU A 50 1.54 -15.52 3.45
N TYR A 51 1.31 -16.67 2.81
CA TYR A 51 -0.01 -17.31 2.81
C TYR A 51 -0.44 -17.74 4.20
N GLN A 52 0.49 -18.22 5.03
CA GLN A 52 0.22 -18.56 6.42
C GLN A 52 -0.24 -17.33 7.21
N GLN A 53 0.49 -16.22 7.09
CA GLN A 53 0.12 -14.97 7.79
C GLN A 53 -1.21 -14.40 7.30
N LYS A 54 -1.50 -14.50 5.99
CA LYS A 54 -2.79 -14.08 5.44
C LYS A 54 -3.97 -14.89 6.01
N ARG A 55 -3.78 -16.19 6.27
CA ARG A 55 -4.83 -17.04 6.85
C ARG A 55 -5.27 -16.60 8.24
N TYR A 56 -4.40 -15.95 9.00
CA TYR A 56 -4.74 -15.43 10.34
C TYR A 56 -5.44 -14.06 10.30
N LEU A 57 -5.44 -13.33 9.17
CA LEU A 57 -6.07 -12.01 9.11
C LEU A 57 -7.55 -11.97 9.50
N PRO A 58 -8.41 -12.94 9.12
CA PRO A 58 -9.79 -12.96 9.59
C PRO A 58 -9.88 -13.02 11.12
N GLN A 59 -9.15 -13.95 11.74
CA GLN A 59 -9.09 -14.11 13.21
C GLN A 59 -8.55 -12.84 13.88
N ILE A 60 -7.46 -12.26 13.37
CA ILE A 60 -6.90 -10.99 13.88
C ILE A 60 -7.96 -9.89 13.87
N ARG A 61 -8.78 -9.80 12.81
CA ARG A 61 -9.84 -8.78 12.72
C ARG A 61 -11.00 -9.05 13.67
N GLU A 62 -11.22 -10.30 14.05
CA GLU A 62 -12.23 -10.69 15.03
C GLU A 62 -11.77 -10.34 16.45
N GLU A 63 -10.56 -10.75 16.82
CA GLU A 63 -9.96 -10.52 18.14
C GLU A 63 -9.56 -9.05 18.37
N LEU A 64 -9.20 -8.33 17.30
CA LEU A 64 -8.77 -6.93 17.35
C LEU A 64 -9.69 -6.06 16.47
N PRO A 65 -10.87 -5.64 16.99
CA PRO A 65 -11.88 -4.92 16.22
C PRO A 65 -11.40 -3.63 15.54
N GLN A 66 -10.32 -3.00 16.04
CA GLN A 66 -9.72 -1.83 15.40
C GLN A 66 -9.29 -2.09 13.95
N TYR A 67 -8.95 -3.33 13.60
CA TYR A 67 -8.62 -3.72 12.23
C TYR A 67 -9.85 -3.91 11.34
N LYS A 68 -11.08 -3.95 11.88
CA LYS A 68 -12.30 -4.00 11.07
C LYS A 68 -12.52 -2.70 10.29
N ARG A 69 -12.08 -1.57 10.83
CA ARG A 69 -12.15 -0.25 10.17
C ARG A 69 -11.15 -0.09 9.03
N VAL A 70 -10.12 -0.94 8.95
CA VAL A 70 -9.15 -0.96 7.85
C VAL A 70 -9.63 -1.95 6.80
N HIS A 71 -9.58 -1.52 5.54
CA HIS A 71 -9.99 -2.37 4.43
C HIS A 71 -9.14 -3.65 4.36
N SER A 72 -9.77 -4.81 4.11
CA SER A 72 -9.10 -6.11 4.15
C SER A 72 -7.91 -6.21 3.20
N GLN A 73 -8.04 -5.65 1.99
CA GLN A 73 -6.94 -5.66 1.01
C GLN A 73 -5.75 -4.79 1.44
N VAL A 74 -5.98 -3.74 2.24
CA VAL A 74 -4.89 -2.93 2.80
C VAL A 74 -4.08 -3.77 3.78
N LEU A 75 -4.75 -4.53 4.66
CA LEU A 75 -4.08 -5.45 5.60
C LEU A 75 -3.31 -6.56 4.87
N GLN A 76 -3.86 -7.08 3.78
CA GLN A 76 -3.15 -8.04 2.94
C GLN A 76 -1.91 -7.44 2.26
N ASP A 77 -1.98 -6.18 1.80
CA ASP A 77 -0.83 -5.47 1.25
C ASP A 77 0.28 -5.27 2.28
N VAL A 78 -0.05 -5.01 3.55
CA VAL A 78 0.92 -4.94 4.65
C VAL A 78 1.75 -6.22 4.73
N LEU A 79 1.11 -7.39 4.68
CA LEU A 79 1.80 -8.68 4.70
C LEU A 79 2.64 -8.91 3.44
N HIS A 80 2.16 -8.47 2.27
CA HIS A 80 2.97 -8.48 1.04
C HIS A 80 4.23 -7.61 1.16
N ARG A 81 4.17 -6.47 1.88
CA ARG A 81 5.35 -5.62 2.11
C ARG A 81 6.37 -6.31 3.01
N VAL A 82 5.94 -7.07 4.02
CA VAL A 82 6.85 -7.91 4.82
C VAL A 82 7.51 -8.95 3.91
N ASP A 83 6.71 -9.64 3.09
CA ASP A 83 7.21 -10.69 2.21
C ASP A 83 8.24 -10.16 1.20
N LYS A 84 7.94 -9.04 0.53
CA LYS A 84 8.88 -8.35 -0.38
C LYS A 84 10.19 -7.96 0.31
N ALA A 85 10.13 -7.55 1.59
CA ALA A 85 11.35 -7.23 2.33
C ALA A 85 12.24 -8.46 2.54
N PHE A 86 11.65 -9.62 2.85
CA PHE A 86 12.37 -10.89 2.95
C PHE A 86 12.89 -11.38 1.59
N GLN A 87 12.07 -11.33 0.54
CA GLN A 87 12.50 -11.68 -0.82
C GLN A 87 13.72 -10.86 -1.24
N GLY A 88 13.68 -9.53 -1.03
CA GLY A 88 14.81 -8.66 -1.33
C GLY A 88 16.05 -8.96 -0.48
N PHE A 89 15.88 -9.37 0.78
CA PHE A 89 16.97 -9.83 1.64
C PHE A 89 17.65 -11.09 1.07
N PHE A 90 16.87 -12.13 0.74
CA PHE A 90 17.41 -13.37 0.18
C PHE A 90 18.03 -13.18 -1.20
N GLN A 91 17.44 -12.34 -2.05
CA GLN A 91 18.03 -11.98 -3.35
C GLN A 91 19.41 -11.34 -3.20
N ARG A 92 19.58 -10.41 -2.25
CA ARG A 92 20.89 -9.79 -1.98
C ARG A 92 21.91 -10.78 -1.42
N LEU A 93 21.49 -11.69 -0.53
CA LEU A 93 22.34 -12.77 -0.04
C LEU A 93 22.84 -13.65 -1.20
N LYS A 94 21.94 -14.09 -2.07
CA LYS A 94 22.28 -14.93 -3.23
C LYS A 94 23.23 -14.22 -4.20
N ALA A 95 23.01 -12.93 -4.44
CA ALA A 95 23.81 -12.14 -5.36
C ALA A 95 25.24 -11.82 -4.84
N LYS A 96 25.56 -12.16 -3.57
CA LYS A 96 26.82 -11.79 -2.88
C LYS A 96 27.16 -10.28 -2.97
N LYS A 97 26.16 -9.42 -3.24
CA LYS A 97 26.31 -7.96 -3.36
C LYS A 97 26.31 -7.33 -1.97
N GLY A 98 27.45 -7.39 -1.28
CA GLY A 98 27.68 -6.75 0.01
C GLY A 98 26.84 -7.31 1.17
N LYS A 99 26.80 -6.58 2.30
CA LYS A 99 26.03 -6.98 3.50
C LYS A 99 24.52 -6.88 3.21
N ALA A 100 23.85 -8.01 3.03
CA ALA A 100 22.41 -8.06 2.91
C ALA A 100 21.74 -7.69 4.24
N GLY A 101 21.25 -6.47 4.37
CA GLY A 101 20.52 -6.03 5.56
C GLY A 101 19.22 -6.81 5.76
N TYR A 102 19.06 -7.40 6.95
CA TYR A 102 17.85 -8.10 7.36
C TYR A 102 16.66 -7.13 7.48
N PRO A 103 15.41 -7.55 7.18
CA PRO A 103 14.23 -6.70 7.34
C PRO A 103 14.10 -6.13 8.77
N ARG A 104 13.83 -4.83 8.88
CA ARG A 104 13.81 -4.10 10.16
C ARG A 104 12.40 -3.68 10.55
N PHE A 105 12.16 -3.60 11.86
CA PHE A 105 10.94 -3.00 12.40
C PHE A 105 10.78 -1.55 11.94
N LYS A 106 9.53 -1.14 11.79
CA LYS A 106 9.14 0.22 11.44
C LYS A 106 8.87 1.01 12.72
N GLY A 107 9.74 1.99 12.98
CA GLY A 107 9.54 2.95 14.07
C GLY A 107 8.29 3.81 13.85
N LYS A 108 7.80 4.43 14.93
CA LYS A 108 6.68 5.38 14.85
C LYS A 108 6.98 6.47 13.81
N GLY A 109 6.00 6.78 12.98
CA GLY A 109 6.16 7.76 11.91
C GLY A 109 6.99 7.32 10.70
N ARG A 110 7.47 6.07 10.63
CA ARG A 110 8.25 5.53 9.48
C ARG A 110 7.43 4.65 8.53
N TYR A 111 6.11 4.61 8.71
CA TYR A 111 5.17 3.89 7.86
C TYR A 111 4.21 4.91 7.25
N ASP A 112 4.52 5.35 6.03
CA ASP A 112 3.92 6.57 5.45
C ASP A 112 2.91 6.29 4.34
N SER A 113 2.60 5.03 4.04
CA SER A 113 1.60 4.74 3.01
C SER A 113 0.84 3.46 3.26
N PHE A 114 -0.39 3.40 2.75
CA PHE A 114 -1.18 2.18 2.64
C PHE A 114 -1.81 2.10 1.26
N THR A 115 -2.01 0.88 0.77
CA THR A 115 -2.36 0.64 -0.64
C THR A 115 -3.62 -0.22 -0.73
N PHE A 116 -4.53 0.20 -1.62
CA PHE A 116 -5.66 -0.57 -2.11
C PHE A 116 -5.24 -1.20 -3.45
N PRO A 117 -4.85 -2.49 -3.47
CA PRO A 117 -4.29 -3.14 -4.66
C PRO A 117 -5.29 -3.23 -5.81
N GLN A 118 -6.58 -3.42 -5.52
CA GLN A 118 -7.69 -3.54 -6.48
C GLN A 118 -8.68 -2.39 -6.28
N ALA A 119 -8.18 -1.16 -6.38
CA ALA A 119 -8.95 0.06 -6.14
C ALA A 119 -10.14 0.25 -7.10
N TYR A 120 -10.18 -0.48 -8.22
CA TYR A 120 -11.30 -0.47 -9.17
C TYR A 120 -12.48 -1.33 -8.76
N GLU A 121 -12.28 -2.28 -7.84
CA GLU A 121 -13.35 -3.15 -7.34
C GLU A 121 -13.93 -2.60 -6.05
N THR A 122 -13.07 -2.19 -5.12
CA THR A 122 -13.50 -1.83 -3.77
C THR A 122 -12.51 -0.93 -3.05
N GLY A 123 -12.98 -0.31 -1.96
CA GLY A 123 -12.17 0.45 -1.03
C GLY A 123 -11.91 1.91 -1.45
N VAL A 124 -11.96 2.20 -2.75
CA VAL A 124 -11.71 3.55 -3.30
C VAL A 124 -12.71 3.87 -4.40
N LYS A 125 -13.35 5.05 -4.35
CA LYS A 125 -14.23 5.54 -5.41
C LYS A 125 -14.00 7.03 -5.64
N LEU A 126 -13.64 7.42 -6.86
CA LEU A 126 -13.63 8.82 -7.26
C LEU A 126 -15.09 9.28 -7.43
N GLN A 127 -15.47 10.38 -6.78
CA GLN A 127 -16.84 10.88 -6.80
C GLN A 127 -17.09 11.79 -8.01
N GLU A 128 -18.37 11.98 -8.35
CA GLU A 128 -18.80 12.85 -9.44
C GLU A 128 -18.25 14.27 -9.29
N GLY A 129 -17.83 14.86 -10.42
CA GLY A 129 -17.15 16.15 -10.47
C GLY A 129 -15.68 16.11 -10.03
N GLU A 130 -15.11 14.93 -9.74
CA GLU A 130 -13.67 14.67 -9.56
C GLU A 130 -12.96 15.48 -8.46
N ARG A 131 -13.72 16.09 -7.56
CA ARG A 131 -13.21 16.92 -6.45
C ARG A 131 -13.00 16.15 -5.16
N ARG A 132 -13.52 14.91 -5.07
CA ARG A 132 -13.48 14.10 -3.86
C ARG A 132 -13.27 12.63 -4.18
N VAL A 133 -12.60 11.93 -3.26
CA VAL A 133 -12.39 10.48 -3.29
C VAL A 133 -12.93 9.86 -2.01
N LEU A 134 -13.80 8.86 -2.15
CA LEU A 134 -14.27 8.03 -1.06
C LEU A 134 -13.21 6.98 -0.76
N LEU A 135 -12.77 6.93 0.49
CA LEU A 135 -11.82 5.94 1.00
C LEU A 135 -12.47 5.13 2.11
N HIS A 136 -12.44 3.79 2.01
CA HIS A 136 -12.99 2.92 3.04
C HIS A 136 -12.32 3.18 4.40
N GLY A 137 -13.14 3.31 5.45
CA GLY A 137 -12.68 3.61 6.82
C GLY A 137 -12.40 5.09 7.10
N ILE A 138 -12.28 5.93 6.07
CA ILE A 138 -11.94 7.38 6.18
C ILE A 138 -13.10 8.28 5.71
N GLY A 139 -13.89 7.84 4.73
CA GLY A 139 -14.98 8.62 4.14
C GLY A 139 -14.55 9.44 2.92
N SER A 140 -15.34 10.46 2.57
CA SER A 140 -15.13 11.29 1.36
C SER A 140 -14.12 12.42 1.63
N VAL A 141 -12.94 12.31 1.02
CA VAL A 141 -11.80 13.24 1.18
C VAL A 141 -11.68 14.12 -0.05
N LYS A 142 -11.47 15.43 0.14
CA LYS A 142 -11.24 16.36 -0.98
C LYS A 142 -9.90 16.06 -1.66
N VAL A 143 -9.89 16.05 -2.99
CA VAL A 143 -8.70 15.81 -3.82
C VAL A 143 -8.57 16.91 -4.88
N LYS A 144 -7.34 17.34 -5.18
CA LYS A 144 -7.06 18.26 -6.30
C LYS A 144 -6.43 17.49 -7.46
N LEU A 145 -7.24 17.17 -8.47
CA LEU A 145 -6.76 16.63 -9.74
C LEU A 145 -6.20 17.79 -10.59
N HIS A 146 -4.88 17.93 -10.63
CA HIS A 146 -4.22 18.96 -11.44
C HIS A 146 -4.00 18.52 -12.89
N ARG A 147 -4.29 17.26 -13.21
CA ARG A 147 -4.32 16.69 -14.55
C ARG A 147 -5.42 15.62 -14.59
N PRO A 148 -6.06 15.38 -15.75
CA PRO A 148 -7.07 14.34 -15.87
C PRO A 148 -6.46 12.95 -15.63
N LEU A 149 -7.26 12.05 -15.05
CA LEU A 149 -6.89 10.64 -14.93
C LEU A 149 -7.08 9.96 -16.29
N GLU A 150 -6.02 9.33 -16.80
CA GLU A 150 -6.09 8.56 -18.04
C GLU A 150 -6.09 7.05 -17.74
N GLY A 151 -7.00 6.33 -18.40
CA GLY A 151 -7.10 4.88 -18.32
C GLY A 151 -7.81 4.37 -17.07
N LYS A 152 -7.86 3.04 -16.93
CA LYS A 152 -8.55 2.38 -15.83
C LYS A 152 -7.68 2.39 -14.58
N ILE A 153 -8.19 2.90 -13.46
CA ILE A 153 -7.52 2.80 -12.16
C ILE A 153 -7.36 1.31 -11.83
N LYS A 154 -6.18 0.89 -11.38
CA LYS A 154 -5.92 -0.47 -10.91
C LYS A 154 -5.64 -0.48 -9.41
N THR A 155 -4.77 0.42 -8.99
CA THR A 155 -4.29 0.49 -7.60
C THR A 155 -4.35 1.93 -7.14
N ALA A 156 -4.66 2.13 -5.86
CA ALA A 156 -4.62 3.44 -5.21
C ALA A 156 -3.76 3.33 -3.95
N THR A 157 -2.77 4.21 -3.81
CA THR A 157 -1.93 4.30 -2.62
C THR A 157 -2.14 5.65 -1.96
N VAL A 158 -2.54 5.66 -0.71
CA VAL A 158 -2.58 6.87 0.11
C VAL A 158 -1.23 7.00 0.81
N LYS A 159 -0.60 8.16 0.70
CA LYS A 159 0.74 8.43 1.21
C LYS A 159 0.79 9.75 1.98
N ARG A 160 1.44 9.74 3.13
CA ARG A 160 1.85 10.93 3.89
C ARG A 160 3.23 11.36 3.45
N GLU A 161 3.40 12.66 3.20
CA GLU A 161 4.69 13.29 2.96
C GLU A 161 4.73 14.60 3.75
N GLY A 162 5.52 14.63 4.84
CA GLY A 162 5.48 15.72 5.80
C GLY A 162 4.07 15.91 6.37
N GLU A 163 3.56 17.13 6.27
CA GLU A 163 2.21 17.51 6.72
C GLU A 163 1.11 17.25 5.67
N HIS A 164 1.47 16.72 4.50
CA HIS A 164 0.57 16.60 3.38
C HIS A 164 0.22 15.16 3.08
N TRP A 165 -1.00 14.98 2.58
CA TRP A 165 -1.51 13.68 2.15
C TRP A 165 -1.67 13.67 0.63
N TYR A 166 -1.33 12.54 0.05
CA TYR A 166 -1.41 12.30 -1.38
C TYR A 166 -2.12 10.98 -1.66
N ILE A 167 -2.82 10.93 -2.78
CA ILE A 167 -3.30 9.69 -3.37
C ILE A 167 -2.56 9.46 -4.68
N ILE A 168 -2.03 8.26 -4.86
CA ILE A 168 -1.29 7.84 -6.04
C ILE A 168 -2.11 6.75 -6.71
N PHE A 169 -2.69 7.06 -7.86
CA PHE A 169 -3.38 6.08 -8.70
C PHE A 169 -2.39 5.49 -9.70
N ILE A 170 -2.38 4.16 -9.78
CA ILE A 170 -1.75 3.44 -10.89
C ILE A 170 -2.87 3.09 -11.84
N THR A 171 -2.78 3.59 -13.08
CA THR A 171 -3.75 3.31 -14.14
C THR A 171 -3.14 2.45 -15.22
N GLU A 172 -4.01 1.74 -15.92
CA GLU A 172 -3.69 0.97 -17.12
C GLU A 172 -4.25 1.72 -18.33
N VAL A 173 -3.36 2.07 -19.26
CA VAL A 173 -3.67 2.83 -20.48
C VAL A 173 -3.29 1.98 -21.68
N ASP A 174 -4.18 1.86 -22.65
CA ASP A 174 -3.89 1.18 -23.90
C ASP A 174 -2.77 1.90 -24.66
N PRO A 175 -1.81 1.17 -25.26
CA PRO A 175 -0.76 1.80 -26.04
C PRO A 175 -1.37 2.48 -27.26
N LYS A 176 -1.17 3.80 -27.41
CA LYS A 176 -1.40 4.50 -28.67
C LYS A 176 -0.17 4.29 -29.54
N PRO A 177 -0.26 3.60 -30.70
CA PRO A 177 0.86 3.52 -31.62
C PRO A 177 1.23 4.93 -32.09
N LEU A 178 2.53 5.20 -32.21
CA LEU A 178 3.02 6.45 -32.80
C LEU A 178 2.63 6.49 -34.28
N PRO A 179 2.38 7.70 -34.85
CA PRO A 179 2.24 7.82 -36.29
C PRO A 179 3.50 7.27 -36.97
N PRO A 180 3.36 6.56 -38.12
CA PRO A 180 4.51 6.06 -38.86
C PRO A 180 5.44 7.22 -39.24
N SER A 181 6.74 7.05 -38.99
CA SER A 181 7.77 7.98 -39.44
C SER A 181 8.05 7.73 -40.92
N GLU A 182 8.01 8.77 -41.74
CA GLU A 182 8.43 8.71 -43.15
C GLU A 182 9.95 8.89 -43.33
N GLU A 183 10.68 9.23 -42.27
CA GLU A 183 12.15 9.27 -42.31
C GLU A 183 12.71 7.84 -42.20
N ALA A 184 13.07 7.28 -43.35
CA ALA A 184 13.95 6.13 -43.45
C ALA A 184 15.39 6.56 -43.07
N ILE A 185 16.05 5.76 -42.24
CA ILE A 185 17.50 5.86 -41.94
C ILE A 185 18.28 5.20 -43.07
#